data_AF-A0A7K8Z4P6-F1
#
_entry.id   AF-A0A7K8Z4P6-F1
#
_cell.length_a   1.000
_cell.length_b   1.000
_cell.length_c   1.000
_cell.angle_alpha   90.00
_cell.angle_beta   90.00
_cell.angle_gamma   90.00
#
_symmetry.space_group_name_H-M   'P 1'
#
loop_
_entity.id
_entity.type
_entity.pdbx_description
1 polymer ?
#
loop_
_entity_poly.entity_id
_entity_poly.type
_entity_poly.pdbx_seq_one_letter_code
_entity_poly.pdbx_strand_id
1 'polypeptide(L)' 'QDVPTKLVAKAVPLPMTVRGHWFLSPRTEYSVAVQTAVKQSDGEYLVSGWSETVEFCTGDYAKEHLAQLQEKAELIAGRM' A
#
# COMPACT_ATOMS: atom_id res chain seq x y z
N GLN A 1 -17.30 28.59 6.24
CA GLN A 1 -16.74 28.70 4.89
C GLN A 1 -16.18 27.32 4.57
N ASP A 2 -16.94 26.50 3.86
CA ASP A 2 -16.52 25.15 3.50
C ASP A 2 -15.32 25.24 2.57
N VAL A 3 -14.18 24.73 3.02
CA VAL A 3 -13.01 24.56 2.16
C VAL A 3 -13.39 23.45 1.19
N PRO A 4 -13.44 23.69 -0.13
CA PRO A 4 -13.62 22.60 -1.07
C PRO A 4 -12.34 21.77 -0.99
N THR A 5 -12.37 20.68 -0.24
CA THR A 5 -11.33 19.67 -0.28
C THR A 5 -11.42 19.07 -1.66
N LYS A 6 -10.67 19.66 -2.60
CA LYS A 6 -10.50 19.12 -3.93
C LYS A 6 -9.89 17.73 -3.72
N LEU A 7 -10.70 16.69 -3.85
CA LEU A 7 -10.23 15.31 -3.88
C LEU A 7 -9.37 15.17 -5.13
N VAL A 8 -8.10 15.53 -5.01
CA VAL A 8 -7.10 15.22 -6.01
C VAL A 8 -6.67 13.81 -5.68
N ALA A 9 -7.25 12.83 -6.36
CA ALA A 9 -6.74 11.48 -6.35
C ALA A 9 -5.30 11.52 -6.90
N LYS A 10 -4.32 11.61 -5.99
CA LYS A 10 -2.91 11.57 -6.34
C LYS A 10 -2.48 10.12 -6.23
N ALA A 11 -1.92 9.57 -7.30
CA ALA A 11 -1.24 8.29 -7.24
C ALA A 11 -0.08 8.41 -6.23
N VAL A 12 -0.17 7.66 -5.13
CA VAL A 12 0.88 7.59 -4.10
C VAL A 12 1.65 6.30 -4.30
N PRO A 13 2.98 6.34 -4.51
CA PRO A 13 3.76 5.11 -4.59
C PRO A 13 3.79 4.45 -3.22
N LEU A 14 3.38 3.17 -3.17
CA LEU A 14 3.61 2.34 -2.01
C LEU A 14 5.05 1.79 -2.06
N PRO A 15 5.71 1.58 -0.91
CA PRO A 15 7.03 0.97 -0.89
C PRO A 15 7.03 -0.41 -1.56
N MET A 16 8.18 -0.88 -2.02
CA MET A 16 8.30 -2.26 -2.48
C MET A 16 8.22 -3.24 -1.30
N THR A 17 7.56 -4.38 -1.48
CA THR A 17 7.53 -5.45 -0.48
C THR A 17 7.78 -6.81 -1.12
N VAL A 18 8.54 -7.66 -0.44
CA VAL A 18 8.68 -9.08 -0.76
C VAL A 18 7.73 -9.85 0.14
N ARG A 19 6.63 -10.38 -0.41
CA ARG A 19 5.58 -11.13 0.32
C ARG A 19 5.02 -10.35 1.53
N GLY A 20 4.52 -9.14 1.29
CA GLY A 20 3.90 -8.31 2.33
C GLY A 20 2.48 -7.87 1.99
N HIS A 21 1.83 -7.29 2.98
CA HIS A 21 0.49 -6.72 2.88
C HIS A 21 0.55 -5.25 3.29
N TRP A 22 -0.18 -4.42 2.55
CA TRP A 22 -0.37 -3.00 2.83
C TRP A 22 -1.63 -2.81 3.67
N PHE A 23 -1.53 -2.01 4.73
CA PHE A 23 -2.69 -1.51 5.44
C PHE A 23 -3.11 -0.19 4.80
N LEU A 24 -4.25 -0.19 4.12
CA LEU A 24 -4.88 1.00 3.56
C LEU A 24 -5.96 1.50 4.51
N SER A 25 -6.17 2.82 4.58
CA SER A 25 -7.18 3.40 5.47
C SER A 25 -8.55 2.74 5.26
N PRO A 26 -9.29 2.45 6.34
CA PRO A 26 -10.60 1.81 6.23
C PRO A 26 -11.62 2.74 5.59
N ARG A 27 -12.73 2.19 5.07
CA ARG A 27 -13.85 2.94 4.48
C ARG A 27 -13.44 3.95 3.41
N THR A 28 -12.47 3.59 2.57
CA THR A 28 -11.92 4.46 1.53
C THR A 28 -11.91 3.73 0.19
N GLU A 29 -12.29 4.45 -0.88
CA GLU A 29 -12.19 3.96 -2.25
C GLU A 29 -10.77 4.12 -2.78
N TYR A 30 -10.23 3.06 -3.38
CA TYR A 30 -8.90 3.03 -3.96
C TYR A 30 -8.90 2.44 -5.36
N SER A 31 -7.96 2.90 -6.17
CA SER A 31 -7.52 2.26 -7.40
C SER A 31 -6.06 1.86 -7.25
N VAL A 32 -5.70 0.62 -7.58
CA VAL A 32 -4.33 0.10 -7.44
C VAL A 32 -3.88 -0.57 -8.73
N ALA A 33 -2.63 -0.30 -9.13
CA ALA A 33 -1.89 -1.07 -10.12
C ALA A 33 -0.53 -1.45 -9.53
N VAL A 34 0.02 -2.59 -9.94
CA VAL A 34 1.29 -3.12 -9.41
C VAL A 34 2.31 -3.36 -10.52
N GLN A 35 3.58 -3.20 -10.16
CA GLN A 35 4.72 -3.70 -10.93
C GLN A 35 5.49 -4.69 -10.06
N THR A 36 6.11 -5.66 -10.72
CA THR A 36 7.04 -6.59 -10.08
C THR A 36 8.44 -6.35 -10.63
N ALA A 37 9.44 -6.64 -9.80
CA ALA A 37 10.84 -6.55 -10.20
C ALA A 37 11.56 -7.82 -9.73
N VAL A 38 12.35 -8.42 -10.62
CA VAL A 38 13.11 -9.65 -10.34
C VAL A 38 14.59 -9.39 -10.55
N LYS A 39 15.39 -9.69 -9.52
CA LYS A 39 16.85 -9.55 -9.59
C LYS A 39 17.43 -10.60 -10.54
N GLN A 40 18.19 -10.15 -11.52
CA GLN A 40 18.88 -10.97 -12.51
C GLN A 40 20.28 -11.35 -12.01
N SER A 41 20.92 -12.29 -12.72
CA SER A 41 22.26 -12.80 -12.36
C SER A 41 23.37 -11.75 -12.54
N ASP A 42 23.16 -10.75 -13.39
CA ASP A 42 24.05 -9.60 -13.58
C ASP A 42 23.95 -8.55 -12.45
N GLY A 43 23.01 -8.73 -11.52
CA GLY A 43 22.76 -7.84 -10.40
C GLY A 43 21.70 -6.77 -10.67
N GLU A 44 21.27 -6.59 -11.92
CA GLU A 44 20.21 -5.67 -12.31
C GLU A 44 18.82 -6.25 -12.01
N TYR A 45 17.78 -5.40 -12.06
CA TYR A 45 16.39 -5.84 -11.89
C TYR A 45 15.65 -5.75 -13.21
N LEU A 46 15.01 -6.86 -13.60
CA LEU A 46 14.01 -6.85 -14.66
C LEU A 46 12.67 -6.41 -14.07
N VAL A 47 12.16 -5.27 -14.51
CA VAL A 47 10.88 -4.69 -14.06
C VAL A 47 9.78 -5.03 -15.06
N SER A 48 8.62 -5.46 -14.57
CA SER A 48 7.45 -5.73 -15.40
C SER A 48 6.78 -4.43 -15.87
N GLY A 49 5.91 -4.54 -16.89
CA GLY A 49 4.90 -3.51 -17.12
C GLY A 49 3.94 -3.38 -15.92
N TRP A 50 3.18 -2.28 -15.89
CA TRP A 50 2.09 -2.13 -14.92
C TRP A 50 1.00 -3.17 -15.17
N SER A 51 0.42 -3.70 -14.09
CA SER A 51 -0.83 -4.46 -14.18
C SER A 51 -1.99 -3.58 -14.64
N GLU A 52 -3.11 -4.22 -14.94
CA GLU A 52 -4.39 -3.51 -14.98
C GLU A 52 -4.68 -2.81 -13.64
N THR A 53 -5.44 -1.73 -13.70
CA THR A 53 -5.89 -1.02 -12.52
C THR A 53 -7.11 -1.71 -11.95
N VAL A 54 -7.08 -2.02 -10.65
CA VAL A 54 -8.19 -2.62 -9.92
C VAL A 54 -8.76 -1.59 -8.95
N GLU A 55 -10.08 -1.45 -8.96
CA GLU A 55 -10.82 -0.56 -8.07
C GLU A 55 -11.50 -1.37 -6.95
N PHE A 56 -11.40 -0.88 -5.72
CA PHE A 56 -12.02 -1.52 -4.56
C PHE A 56 -12.25 -0.51 -3.43
N CYS A 57 -13.14 -0.88 -2.51
CA CYS A 57 -13.38 -0.13 -1.28
C CYS A 57 -12.91 -0.95 -0.07
N THR A 58 -12.24 -0.31 0.88
CA THR A 58 -11.85 -0.93 2.15
C THR A 58 -13.01 -0.93 3.14
N GLY A 59 -13.21 -2.04 3.85
CA GLY A 59 -14.14 -2.11 4.97
C GLY A 59 -13.53 -1.61 6.29
N ASP A 60 -14.23 -1.87 7.39
CA ASP A 60 -13.65 -1.74 8.73
C ASP A 60 -12.56 -2.79 8.96
N TYR A 61 -11.60 -2.45 9.81
CA TYR A 61 -10.65 -3.44 10.29
C TYR A 61 -11.33 -4.44 11.23
N ALA A 62 -11.11 -5.72 10.98
CA ALA A 62 -11.34 -6.76 11.96
C ALA A 62 -10.33 -6.63 13.13
N LYS A 63 -10.65 -7.21 14.28
CA LYS A 63 -9.79 -7.12 15.48
C LYS A 63 -8.37 -7.67 15.22
N GLU A 64 -8.28 -8.72 14.42
CA GLU A 64 -7.03 -9.34 14.01
C GLU A 64 -6.16 -8.38 13.19
N HIS A 65 -6.78 -7.60 12.29
CA HIS A 65 -6.09 -6.60 11.48
C HIS A 65 -5.58 -5.43 12.33
N LEU A 66 -6.34 -5.01 13.33
CA LEU A 66 -5.92 -3.98 14.28
C LEU A 66 -4.72 -4.44 15.11
N ALA A 67 -4.72 -5.68 15.61
CA ALA A 67 -3.60 -6.23 16.37
C ALA A 67 -2.31 -6.29 15.53
N GLN A 68 -2.39 -6.73 14.27
CA GLN A 68 -1.26 -6.74 13.35
C GLN A 68 -0.74 -5.33 13.04
N LEU A 69 -1.64 -4.35 12.88
CA LEU A 69 -1.26 -2.97 12.64
C LEU A 69 -0.51 -2.40 13.85
N GLN A 70 -0.98 -2.70 15.07
CA GLN A 70 -0.32 -2.30 16.31
C GLN A 70 1.08 -2.93 16.43
N GLU A 71 1.21 -4.24 16.24
CA GLU A 71 2.51 -4.95 16.30
C GLU A 71 3.52 -4.33 15.31
N LYS A 72 3.09 -4.05 14.08
CA LYS A 72 3.93 -3.38 13.08
C LYS A 72 4.37 -1.98 13.54
N ALA A 73 3.46 -1.21 14.14
CA ALA A 73 3.78 0.13 14.63
C ALA A 73 4.80 0.09 15.77
N GLU A 74 4.63 -0.83 16.72
CA GLU A 74 5.57 -1.04 17.83
C GLU A 74 6.96 -1.47 17.35
N LEU A 75 7.03 -2.38 16.38
CA LEU A 75 8.30 -2.81 15.77
C LEU A 75 9.04 -1.67 15.05
N ILE A 76 8.32 -0.72 14.47
CA ILE A 76 8.92 0.46 13.84
C ILE A 76 9.36 1.45 14.91
N ALA A 77 8.54 1.69 15.94
CA ALA A 77 8.85 2.59 17.04
C ALA A 77 10.10 2.15 17.82
N GLY A 78 10.28 0.85 18.07
CA GLY A 78 11.47 0.31 18.74
C GLY A 78 12.74 0.26 17.88
N ARG A 79 12.67 0.68 16.62
CA ARG A 79 13.83 0.81 15.70
C ARG A 79 14.30 2.27 15.55
N MET A 80 13.59 3.23 16.14
CA MET A 80 14.03 4.63 16.30
C MET A 80 14.73 4.81 17.64
#